data_AF-A0A662UTP4-F1
#
_entry.id   AF-A0A662UTP4-F1
#
_cell.length_a   1.000
_cell.length_b   1.000
_cell.length_c   1.000
_cell.angle_alpha   90.00
_cell.angle_beta   90.00
_cell.angle_gamma   90.00
#
_symmetry.space_group_name_H-M   'P 1'
#
loop_
_entity.id
_entity.type
_entity.pdbx_description
1 polymer ?
#
loop_
_entity_poly.entity_id
_entity_poly.type
_entity_poly.pdbx_seq_one_letter_code
_entity_poly.pdbx_strand_id
1 'polypeptide(L)' 'MDLKVDCYILRIKAREAWFSWPFLCEPNPSNITDKVICKGLEKFLINAPFTIDEINEIRVEKKTFEVKKQGD' A
#
# COMPACT_ATOMS: atom_id res chain seq x y z
N MET A 1 -4.81 24.66 2.00
CA MET A 1 -5.44 23.41 2.48
C MET A 1 -4.38 22.34 2.44
N ASP A 2 -4.08 21.74 3.58
CA ASP A 2 -3.18 20.58 3.66
C ASP A 2 -3.97 19.33 3.28
N LEU A 3 -3.51 18.63 2.24
CA LEU A 3 -4.12 17.37 1.81
C LEU A 3 -3.45 16.22 2.55
N LYS A 4 -4.23 15.40 3.27
CA LYS A 4 -3.72 14.16 3.87
C LYS A 4 -3.98 12.99 2.93
N VAL A 5 -2.93 12.22 2.66
CA VAL A 5 -3.01 11.01 1.84
C VAL A 5 -2.54 9.83 2.67
N ASP A 6 -3.40 8.83 2.86
CA ASP A 6 -2.97 7.57 3.45
C ASP A 6 -2.62 6.59 2.35
N CYS A 7 -1.39 6.10 2.38
CA CYS A 7 -0.90 5.04 1.52
C CYS A 7 -0.68 3.76 2.32
N TYR A 8 -1.24 2.67 1.81
CA TYR A 8 -1.01 1.33 2.30
C TYR A 8 0.05 0.67 1.44
N ILE A 9 1.08 0.19 2.11
CA ILE A 9 2.30 -0.35 1.52
C ILE A 9 2.35 -1.83 1.84
N LEU A 10 2.43 -2.64 0.79
CA LEU A 10 2.65 -4.05 0.88
C LEU A 10 4.15 -4.30 0.89
N ARG A 11 4.63 -4.91 1.97
CA ARG A 11 6.01 -5.38 2.07
C ARG A 11 6.01 -6.89 2.00
N ILE A 12 6.73 -7.42 1.05
CA ILE A 12 6.84 -8.87 0.82
C ILE A 12 8.30 -9.27 0.97
N LYS A 13 8.53 -10.30 1.77
CA LYS A 13 9.78 -11.03 1.76
C LYS A 13 9.63 -12.19 0.81
N ALA A 14 10.38 -12.18 -0.28
CA ALA A 14 10.50 -13.30 -1.19
C ALA A 14 11.94 -13.80 -1.18
N ARG A 15 12.13 -15.07 -0.82
CA ARG A 15 13.43 -15.67 -0.52
C ARG A 15 14.17 -14.84 0.55
N GLU A 16 15.31 -14.24 0.20
CA GLU A 16 16.13 -13.44 1.11
C GLU A 16 15.94 -11.92 0.93
N ALA A 17 15.13 -11.49 -0.04
CA ALA A 17 14.95 -10.08 -0.38
C ALA A 17 13.61 -9.53 0.13
N TRP A 18 13.65 -8.28 0.59
CA TRP A 18 12.46 -7.51 0.91
C TRP A 18 12.12 -6.58 -0.25
N PHE A 19 10.85 -6.60 -0.62
CA PHE A 19 10.28 -5.71 -1.59
C PHE A 19 9.13 -4.93 -0.98
N SER A 20 8.87 -3.72 -1.48
CA SER A 20 7.90 -2.81 -0.91
C SER A 20 7.22 -2.01 -2.01
N TRP A 21 5.88 -2.04 -2.05
CA TRP A 21 5.11 -1.26 -3.00
C TRP A 21 3.86 -0.65 -2.36
N PRO A 22 3.54 0.62 -2.64
CA PRO A 22 2.22 1.16 -2.34
C PRO A 22 1.19 0.46 -3.24
N PHE A 23 0.11 -0.05 -2.66
CA PHE A 23 -0.97 -0.70 -3.42
C PHE A 23 -2.31 0.03 -3.31
N LEU A 24 -2.44 0.97 -2.38
CA LEU A 24 -3.63 1.79 -2.18
C LEU A 24 -3.20 3.13 -1.59
N CYS A 25 -3.56 4.24 -2.23
CA CYS A 25 -3.36 5.58 -1.70
C CYS A 25 -4.67 6.37 -1.85
N GLU A 26 -5.24 6.84 -0.74
CA GLU A 26 -6.48 7.61 -0.77
C GLU A 26 -6.30 9.00 -0.14
N PRO A 27 -6.77 10.06 -0.81
CA PRO A 27 -6.89 11.38 -0.21
C PRO A 27 -8.03 11.41 0.80
N ASN A 28 -7.85 12.10 1.93
CA ASN A 28 -8.86 12.28 2.99
C ASN A 28 -9.34 10.94 3.60
N PRO A 29 -8.49 10.29 4.41
CA PRO A 29 -8.55 8.85 4.64
C PRO A 29 -9.58 8.37 5.68
N SER A 30 -10.62 9.16 5.95
CA SER A 30 -11.56 8.89 7.05
C SER A 30 -12.39 7.61 6.90
N ASN A 31 -12.33 6.90 5.76
CA ASN A 31 -13.18 5.74 5.48
C ASN A 31 -12.47 4.51 4.86
N ILE A 32 -11.16 4.35 4.99
CA ILE A 32 -10.53 3.09 4.57
C ILE A 32 -10.92 1.98 5.56
N THR A 33 -11.60 0.96 5.05
CA THR A 33 -11.95 -0.26 5.81
C THR A 33 -11.04 -1.42 5.41
N ASP A 34 -10.96 -2.46 6.25
CA ASP A 34 -10.25 -3.69 5.94
C ASP A 34 -10.69 -4.30 4.59
N LYS A 35 -11.98 -4.19 4.25
CA LYS A 35 -12.52 -4.64 2.96
C LYS A 35 -11.90 -3.92 1.77
N VAL A 36 -11.63 -2.62 1.88
CA VAL A 36 -10.97 -1.84 0.83
C VAL A 36 -9.51 -2.26 0.71
N ILE A 37 -8.84 -2.45 1.84
CA ILE A 37 -7.44 -2.92 1.90
C ILE A 37 -7.31 -4.30 1.24
N CYS A 38 -8.15 -5.27 1.60
CA CYS A 38 -8.13 -6.61 1.01
C CYS A 38 -8.35 -6.58 -0.50
N LYS A 39 -9.31 -5.78 -1.00
CA LYS A 39 -9.51 -5.61 -2.44
C LYS A 39 -8.31 -4.99 -3.15
N GLY A 40 -7.63 -4.05 -2.49
CA GLY A 40 -6.38 -3.46 -3.00
C GLY A 40 -5.27 -4.50 -3.10
N LEU A 41 -5.11 -5.34 -2.08
CA LEU A 41 -4.15 -6.44 -2.07
C LEU A 41 -4.43 -7.48 -3.16
N GLU A 42 -5.68 -7.91 -3.31
CA GLU A 42 -6.08 -8.85 -4.37
C GLU A 42 -5.71 -8.31 -5.76
N LYS A 43 -6.04 -7.04 -6.05
CA LYS A 43 -5.69 -6.39 -7.32
C LYS A 43 -4.19 -6.29 -7.55
N PHE A 44 -3.44 -6.00 -6.49
CA PHE A 44 -1.98 -5.92 -6.56
C PHE A 44 -1.36 -7.29 -6.87
N LEU A 45 -1.80 -8.33 -6.16
CA LEU A 45 -1.29 -9.69 -6.30
C LEU A 45 -1.60 -10.30 -7.68
N ILE A 46 -2.71 -9.94 -8.32
CA ILE A 46 -3.03 -10.38 -9.70
C ILE A 46 -1.92 -10.00 -10.70
N ASN A 47 -1.26 -8.85 -10.49
CA ASN A 47 -0.23 -8.33 -11.39
C ASN A 47 1.18 -8.45 -10.81
N ALA A 48 1.34 -9.19 -9.72
CA ALA A 48 2.63 -9.31 -9.05
C ALA A 48 3.62 -10.12 -9.91
N PRO A 49 4.90 -9.71 -9.97
CA PRO A 49 5.92 -10.41 -10.75
C PRO A 49 6.47 -11.66 -10.05
N PHE A 50 5.81 -12.16 -9.00
CA PHE A 50 6.24 -13.30 -8.19
C PHE A 50 5.08 -14.26 -7.95
N THR A 51 5.39 -15.54 -7.75
CA THR A 51 4.38 -16.54 -7.38
C THR A 51 4.19 -16.55 -5.86
N ILE A 52 3.00 -16.97 -5.41
CA ILE A 52 2.67 -17.04 -3.97
C ILE A 52 3.64 -17.98 -3.23
N ASP A 53 4.11 -19.05 -3.90
CA ASP A 53 5.04 -20.03 -3.31
C ASP A 53 6.42 -19.46 -2.96
N GLU A 54 6.79 -18.32 -3.56
CA GLU A 54 8.06 -17.64 -3.28
C GLU A 54 7.98 -16.67 -2.09
N ILE A 55 6.78 -16.42 -1.56
CA ILE A 55 6.53 -15.47 -0.49
C ILE A 55 6.76 -16.15 0.86
N ASN A 56 7.77 -15.68 1.61
CA ASN A 56 8.02 -16.12 2.97
C ASN A 56 7.23 -15.32 4.00
N GLU A 57 7.02 -14.03 3.74
CA GLU A 57 6.37 -13.13 4.68
C GLU A 57 5.67 -11.98 3.96
N ILE A 58 4.49 -11.60 4.48
CA ILE A 58 3.73 -10.44 4.03
C ILE A 58 3.50 -9.50 5.22
N ARG A 59 3.75 -8.22 5.02
CA ARG A 59 3.38 -7.15 5.96
C ARG A 59 2.66 -6.04 5.23
N VAL A 60 1.63 -5.49 5.87
CA VAL A 60 0.94 -4.29 5.39
C VAL A 60 1.24 -3.15 6.35
N GLU A 61 1.76 -2.05 5.83
CA GLU A 61 2.05 -0.83 6.58
C GLU A 61 1.20 0.32 6.05
N LYS A 62 0.73 1.18 6.95
CA LYS A 62 0.08 2.44 6.59
C LYS A 62 1.05 3.60 6.79
N LYS A 63 1.18 4.47 5.79
CA LYS A 63 1.87 5.76 5.90
C LYS A 63 0.95 6.91 5.52
N THR A 64 0.92 7.94 6.35
CA THR A 64 0.17 9.17 6.10
C THR A 64 1.11 10.26 5.65
N PHE A 65 0.81 10.89 4.52
CA PHE A 65 1.55 12.03 3.98
C PHE A 65 0.71 13.31 4.12
N GLU A 66 1.32 14.37 4.63
CA GLU A 66 0.74 15.71 4.60
C GLU A 66 1.32 16.47 3.40
N VAL A 67 0.49 16.66 2.39
CA VAL A 67 0.86 17.37 1.17
C VAL A 67 0.42 18.82 1.30
N LYS A 68 1.40 19.71 1.44
CA LYS A 68 1.18 21.16 1.36
C LYS A 68 1.03 21.53 -0.10
N LYS A 69 -0.08 22.18 -0.47
CA LYS A 69 -0.15 22.88 -1.77
C LYS A 69 0.94 23.95 -1.74
N GLN A 70 1.95 23.82 -2.60
CA GLN A 70 2.85 24.91 -2.92
C GLN A 70 1.98 25.96 -3.62
N GLY A 71 1.71 27.08 -2.95
CA GLY A 71 0.90 28.16 -3.50
C GLY A 71 1.70 28.95 -4.53
N ASP A 72 1.01 29.37 -5.60
CA ASP A 72 1.42 30.46 -6.49
C ASP A 72 1.45 31.80 -5.75
#